data_AF-A0A7X1P550-F1
#
_entry.id   AF-A0A7X1P550-F1
#
_cell.length_a   1.000
_cell.length_b   1.000
_cell.length_c   1.000
_cell.angle_alpha   90.00
_cell.angle_beta   90.00
_cell.angle_gamma   90.00
#
_symmetry.space_group_name_H-M   'P 1'
#
loop_
_entity.id
_entity.type
_entity.pdbx_description
1 polymer ?
#
loop_
_entity_poly.entity_id
_entity_poly.type
_entity_poly.pdbx_seq_one_letter_code
_entity_poly.pdbx_strand_id
1 'polypeptide(L)'
;MARPPDSVFQWANDGKVGKSVKFSELFADKNTLLLYSFMFGPNWDNPCPSCTSLVDGFDRAWYSVTRDAAFVAIAKAPADRINAWAKQRGWSQIDLVSGSNSSYQADYKCQGDSDDMQWPVMHVFRKQDGKIFHFWGTETMSNHVDTVWVYWNLMDFTPEGRPDVSTPPQNFRSEFLEKHYPD
;
A
#
# COMPACT_ATOMS: atom_id res chain seq x y z
N MET A 1 -1.10 21.31 -1.80
CA MET A 1 -0.32 20.38 -2.64
C MET A 1 -0.95 20.27 -4.01
N ALA A 2 -0.13 20.24 -5.06
CA ALA A 2 -0.55 20.30 -6.45
C ALA A 2 -1.34 19.05 -6.87
N ARG A 3 -2.35 19.29 -7.69
CA ARG A 3 -3.28 18.33 -8.29
C ARG A 3 -2.51 17.45 -9.29
N PRO A 4 -2.75 16.13 -9.38
CA PRO A 4 -2.43 15.33 -10.55
C PRO A 4 -3.74 15.01 -11.24
N PRO A 5 -4.36 16.00 -11.93
CA PRO A 5 -5.59 15.71 -12.65
C PRO A 5 -5.37 14.72 -13.80
N ASP A 6 -4.12 14.56 -14.24
CA ASP A 6 -3.75 13.84 -15.46
C ASP A 6 -2.78 12.67 -15.18
N SER A 7 -2.57 12.27 -13.93
CA SER A 7 -1.78 11.06 -13.68
C SER A 7 -2.48 9.85 -14.29
N VAL A 8 -1.76 9.21 -15.21
CA VAL A 8 -2.14 7.94 -15.82
C VAL A 8 -1.24 6.86 -15.25
N PHE A 9 -1.88 5.79 -14.79
CA PHE A 9 -1.25 4.57 -14.30
C PHE A 9 -1.49 3.45 -15.29
N GLN A 10 -0.89 2.29 -15.03
CA GLN A 10 -1.21 1.05 -15.74
C GLN A 10 -1.78 0.04 -14.77
N TRP A 11 -2.87 -0.63 -15.14
CA TRP A 11 -3.37 -1.76 -14.36
C TRP A 11 -2.33 -2.88 -14.28
N ALA A 12 -2.27 -3.55 -13.13
CA ALA A 12 -1.38 -4.69 -12.87
C ALA A 12 -2.15 -5.96 -12.43
N ASN A 13 -3.48 -5.93 -12.36
CA ASN A 13 -4.27 -7.16 -12.18
C ASN A 13 -4.38 -7.95 -13.49
N ASP A 14 -4.65 -9.25 -13.36
CA ASP A 14 -4.86 -10.14 -14.50
C ASP A 14 -5.96 -9.67 -15.45
N GLY A 15 -5.77 -9.94 -16.75
CA GLY A 15 -6.69 -9.54 -17.82
C GLY A 15 -6.65 -8.06 -18.21
N LYS A 16 -6.01 -7.21 -17.40
CA LYS A 16 -5.84 -5.77 -17.68
C LYS A 16 -4.41 -5.25 -17.59
N VAL A 17 -3.42 -6.12 -17.38
CA VAL A 17 -2.00 -5.73 -17.27
C VAL A 17 -1.56 -4.78 -18.39
N GLY A 18 -0.98 -3.64 -18.01
CA GLY A 18 -0.44 -2.64 -18.93
C GLY A 18 -1.47 -1.67 -19.51
N LYS A 19 -2.78 -1.91 -19.34
CA LYS A 19 -3.83 -0.99 -19.79
C LYS A 19 -3.81 0.28 -18.95
N SER A 20 -3.85 1.43 -19.62
CA SER A 20 -3.87 2.74 -18.97
C SER A 20 -5.13 2.96 -18.14
N VAL A 21 -4.99 3.64 -17.01
CA VAL A 21 -6.10 4.08 -16.15
C VAL A 21 -5.78 5.44 -15.55
N LYS A 22 -6.72 6.38 -15.63
CA LYS A 22 -6.57 7.70 -15.04
C LYS A 22 -6.79 7.64 -13.53
N PHE A 23 -6.16 8.56 -12.80
CA PHE A 23 -6.36 8.67 -11.35
C PHE A 23 -7.85 8.79 -10.97
N SER A 24 -8.64 9.57 -11.72
CA SER A 24 -10.08 9.73 -11.46
C SER A 24 -10.92 8.47 -11.65
N GLU A 25 -10.41 7.49 -12.40
CA GLU A 25 -11.05 6.19 -12.65
C GLU A 25 -10.76 5.18 -11.54
N LEU A 26 -9.67 5.36 -10.76
CA LEU A 26 -9.39 4.52 -9.58
C LEU A 26 -10.46 4.61 -8.49
N PHE A 27 -11.28 5.66 -8.52
CA PHE A 27 -12.41 5.83 -7.61
C PHE A 27 -13.59 4.91 -7.94
N ALA A 28 -13.67 4.35 -9.15
CA ALA A 28 -14.83 3.59 -9.63
C ALA A 28 -16.16 4.35 -9.36
N ASP A 29 -17.12 3.71 -8.68
CA ASP A 29 -18.40 4.27 -8.24
C ASP A 29 -18.30 5.03 -6.91
N LYS A 30 -17.10 5.14 -6.32
CA LYS A 30 -16.87 5.70 -4.99
C LYS A 30 -16.43 7.15 -5.04
N ASN A 31 -16.43 7.70 -3.84
CA ASN A 31 -16.21 9.11 -3.56
C ASN A 31 -14.95 9.33 -2.70
N THR A 32 -14.46 8.25 -2.09
CA THR A 32 -13.23 8.19 -1.29
C THR A 32 -12.36 7.07 -1.86
N LEU A 33 -11.05 7.31 -1.93
CA LEU A 33 -10.06 6.34 -2.39
C LEU A 33 -8.95 6.22 -1.35
N LEU A 34 -8.72 5.00 -0.88
CA LEU A 34 -7.52 4.60 -0.17
C LEU A 34 -6.51 4.10 -1.21
N LEU A 35 -5.32 4.71 -1.22
CA LEU A 35 -4.24 4.35 -2.14
C LEU A 35 -2.97 4.07 -1.35
N TYR A 36 -2.55 2.81 -1.33
CA TYR A 36 -1.34 2.38 -0.63
C TYR A 36 -0.17 2.26 -1.60
N SER A 37 0.83 3.12 -1.45
CA SER A 37 2.11 3.02 -2.12
C SER A 37 2.97 1.99 -1.38
N PHE A 38 3.25 0.88 -2.04
CA PHE A 38 4.09 -0.18 -1.49
C PHE A 38 5.46 -0.17 -2.18
N MET A 39 6.52 -0.45 -1.42
CA MET A 39 7.88 -0.33 -1.93
C MET A 39 8.19 -1.45 -2.91
N PHE A 40 8.22 -1.11 -4.19
CA PHE A 40 8.69 -1.97 -5.26
C PHE A 40 9.23 -1.10 -6.39
N GLY A 41 10.57 -0.96 -6.44
CA GLY A 41 11.27 -0.20 -7.48
C GLY A 41 11.33 -0.96 -8.81
N PRO A 42 11.55 -0.26 -9.93
CA PRO A 42 11.61 -0.88 -11.25
C PRO A 42 12.77 -1.87 -11.41
N ASN A 43 13.86 -1.72 -10.66
CA ASN A 43 15.03 -2.61 -10.75
C ASN A 43 15.09 -3.65 -9.62
N TRP A 44 14.05 -3.76 -8.80
CA TRP A 44 14.01 -4.72 -7.70
C TRP A 44 13.57 -6.09 -8.21
N ASP A 45 14.14 -7.15 -7.65
CA ASP A 45 13.71 -8.52 -7.91
C ASP A 45 12.40 -8.86 -7.18
N ASN A 46 12.29 -8.40 -5.93
CA ASN A 46 11.13 -8.62 -5.07
C ASN A 46 10.74 -7.30 -4.37
N PRO A 47 9.45 -7.06 -4.10
CA PRO A 47 9.02 -5.93 -3.30
C PRO A 47 9.49 -6.05 -1.85
N CYS A 48 9.38 -4.95 -1.11
CA CYS A 48 9.67 -4.94 0.31
C CYS A 48 8.82 -5.98 1.07
N PRO A 49 9.41 -6.82 1.95
CA PRO A 49 8.69 -7.86 2.67
C PRO A 49 7.57 -7.32 3.58
N SER A 50 7.81 -6.20 4.28
CA SER A 50 6.83 -5.55 5.16
C SER A 50 5.60 -5.08 4.38
N CYS A 51 5.85 -4.41 3.26
CA CYS A 51 4.85 -3.97 2.30
C CYS A 51 4.04 -5.14 1.75
N THR A 52 4.70 -6.26 1.43
CA THR A 52 4.02 -7.48 0.96
C THR A 52 3.05 -8.01 2.01
N SER A 53 3.47 -8.09 3.28
CA SER A 53 2.60 -8.53 4.38
C SER A 53 1.38 -7.62 4.57
N LEU A 54 1.54 -6.30 4.42
CA LEU A 54 0.42 -5.37 4.45
C LEU A 54 -0.57 -5.62 3.31
N VAL A 55 -0.07 -5.78 2.08
CA VAL A 55 -0.94 -6.06 0.92
C VAL A 55 -1.61 -7.43 1.03
N ASP A 56 -0.96 -8.44 1.63
CA ASP A 56 -1.61 -9.72 1.94
C ASP A 56 -2.88 -9.51 2.78
N GLY A 57 -2.82 -8.65 3.81
CA GLY A 57 -3.96 -8.29 4.64
C GLY A 57 -5.01 -7.46 3.90
N PHE A 58 -4.57 -6.49 3.11
CA PHE A 58 -5.46 -5.62 2.34
C PHE A 58 -6.24 -6.37 1.28
N ASP A 59 -5.63 -7.34 0.59
CA ASP A 59 -6.33 -8.21 -0.37
C ASP A 59 -7.49 -8.96 0.30
N ARG A 60 -7.30 -9.45 1.53
CA ARG A 60 -8.36 -10.16 2.27
C ARG A 60 -9.42 -9.22 2.86
N ALA A 61 -9.05 -7.99 3.21
CA ALA A 61 -9.99 -6.98 3.71
C ALA A 61 -10.75 -6.24 2.60
N TRP A 62 -10.28 -6.33 1.35
CA TRP A 62 -10.73 -5.50 0.23
C TRP A 62 -12.24 -5.47 0.07
N TYR A 63 -12.91 -6.63 0.09
CA TYR A 63 -14.37 -6.73 -0.08
C TYR A 63 -15.17 -5.89 0.92
N SER A 64 -14.70 -5.83 2.18
CA SER A 64 -15.37 -5.05 3.22
C SER A 64 -15.14 -3.56 3.02
N VAL A 65 -13.92 -3.16 2.66
CA VAL A 65 -13.58 -1.75 2.43
C VAL A 65 -14.32 -1.19 1.21
N THR A 66 -14.42 -1.98 0.13
CA THR A 66 -15.00 -1.53 -1.15
C THR A 66 -16.50 -1.41 -1.19
N ARG A 67 -17.17 -1.70 -0.07
CA ARG A 67 -18.56 -1.30 0.15
C ARG A 67 -18.69 0.22 0.21
N ASP A 68 -17.73 0.89 0.87
CA ASP A 68 -17.82 2.30 1.24
C ASP A 68 -16.75 3.20 0.59
N ALA A 69 -15.59 2.65 0.22
CA ALA A 69 -14.49 3.41 -0.40
C ALA A 69 -13.71 2.58 -1.43
N ALA A 70 -13.16 3.22 -2.47
CA ALA A 70 -12.26 2.55 -3.38
C ALA A 70 -10.94 2.21 -2.66
N PHE A 71 -10.33 1.06 -2.98
CA PHE A 71 -9.10 0.62 -2.34
C PHE A 71 -8.15 0.00 -3.36
N VAL A 72 -6.98 0.64 -3.51
CA VAL A 72 -5.99 0.32 -4.53
C VAL A 72 -4.59 0.28 -3.91
N ALA A 73 -3.74 -0.62 -4.38
CA ALA A 73 -2.31 -0.62 -4.09
C ALA A 73 -1.50 -0.25 -5.35
N ILE A 74 -0.47 0.57 -5.16
CA ILE A 74 0.38 1.09 -6.24
C ILE A 74 1.86 0.88 -5.94
N ALA A 75 2.63 0.55 -6.97
CA ALA A 75 4.09 0.47 -6.92
C ALA A 75 4.72 1.17 -8.13
N LYS A 76 6.01 1.51 -8.02
CA LYS A 76 6.78 2.11 -9.12
C LYS A 76 7.25 1.08 -10.15
N ALA A 77 7.35 -0.19 -9.76
CA ALA A 77 7.68 -1.30 -10.64
C ALA A 77 6.73 -1.42 -11.86
N PRO A 78 7.22 -1.93 -13.00
CA PRO A 78 6.38 -2.24 -14.17
C PRO A 78 5.16 -3.12 -13.84
N ALA A 79 4.06 -2.91 -14.55
CA ALA A 79 2.79 -3.56 -14.28
C ALA A 79 2.84 -5.10 -14.37
N ASP A 80 3.67 -5.65 -15.27
CA ASP A 80 3.91 -7.09 -15.41
C ASP A 80 4.64 -7.68 -14.21
N ARG A 81 5.63 -6.96 -13.64
CA ARG A 81 6.32 -7.39 -12.41
C ARG A 81 5.39 -7.37 -11.19
N ILE A 82 4.58 -6.33 -11.06
CA ILE A 82 3.56 -6.26 -10.00
C ILE A 82 2.57 -7.43 -10.15
N ASN A 83 2.10 -7.70 -11.38
CA ASN A 83 1.19 -8.81 -11.66
C ASN A 83 1.81 -10.18 -11.30
N ALA A 84 3.06 -10.41 -11.71
CA ALA A 84 3.78 -11.66 -11.42
C ALA A 84 3.90 -11.90 -9.90
N TRP A 85 4.23 -10.86 -9.14
CA TRP A 85 4.28 -10.94 -7.68
C TRP A 85 2.90 -11.21 -7.07
N ALA A 86 1.86 -10.51 -7.55
CA ALA A 86 0.49 -10.71 -7.09
C ALA A 86 0.01 -12.16 -7.29
N LYS A 87 0.35 -12.79 -8.43
CA LYS A 87 0.09 -14.21 -8.68
C LYS A 87 0.80 -15.12 -7.69
N GLN A 88 2.08 -14.87 -7.43
CA GLN A 88 2.87 -15.65 -6.48
C GLN A 88 2.29 -15.57 -5.06
N ARG A 89 1.75 -14.41 -4.67
CA ARG A 89 1.11 -14.20 -3.36
C ARG A 89 -0.37 -14.59 -3.31
N GLY A 90 -0.99 -14.87 -4.46
CA GLY A 90 -2.41 -15.17 -4.56
C GLY A 90 -3.31 -13.96 -4.25
N TRP A 91 -2.84 -12.75 -4.55
CA TRP A 91 -3.64 -11.52 -4.47
C TRP A 91 -4.61 -11.49 -5.65
N SER A 92 -5.90 -11.60 -5.36
CA SER A 92 -6.94 -11.74 -6.38
C SER A 92 -8.06 -10.72 -6.25
N GLN A 93 -8.11 -9.96 -5.15
CA GLN A 93 -9.19 -9.04 -4.83
C GLN A 93 -8.76 -7.59 -4.96
N ILE A 94 -7.58 -7.23 -4.42
CA ILE A 94 -7.14 -5.84 -4.42
C ILE A 94 -6.80 -5.34 -5.83
N ASP A 95 -7.29 -4.15 -6.16
CA ASP A 95 -6.91 -3.46 -7.39
C ASP A 95 -5.44 -3.01 -7.30
N LEU A 96 -4.66 -3.37 -8.32
CA LEU A 96 -3.22 -3.13 -8.40
C LEU A 96 -2.91 -2.25 -9.60
N VAL A 97 -2.11 -1.22 -9.39
CA VAL A 97 -1.64 -0.34 -10.47
C VAL A 97 -0.14 -0.09 -10.40
N SER A 98 0.46 0.14 -11.57
CA SER A 98 1.83 0.59 -11.73
C SER A 98 1.86 2.10 -11.98
N GLY A 99 2.70 2.79 -11.21
CA GLY A 99 3.08 4.18 -11.44
C GLY A 99 4.42 4.32 -12.18
N SER A 100 4.89 3.28 -12.89
CA SER A 100 6.19 3.31 -13.58
C SER A 100 6.35 4.55 -14.46
N ASN A 101 5.31 4.88 -15.23
CA ASN A 101 5.28 6.02 -16.15
C ASN A 101 4.58 7.26 -15.55
N SER A 102 4.39 7.31 -14.24
CA SER A 102 3.72 8.41 -13.52
C SER A 102 4.69 9.14 -12.58
N SER A 103 4.46 10.44 -12.39
CA SER A 103 5.13 11.25 -11.37
C SER A 103 4.51 11.09 -9.97
N TYR A 104 3.41 10.34 -9.83
CA TYR A 104 2.63 10.23 -8.59
C TYR A 104 3.50 9.97 -7.35
N GLN A 105 4.40 8.99 -7.40
CA GLN A 105 5.23 8.65 -6.26
C GLN A 105 6.12 9.82 -5.83
N ALA A 106 6.66 10.60 -6.78
CA ALA A 106 7.45 11.81 -6.48
C ALA A 106 6.57 12.93 -5.91
N ASP A 107 5.42 13.18 -6.54
CA ASP A 107 4.49 14.24 -6.18
C ASP A 107 3.92 14.06 -4.77
N TYR A 108 3.68 12.80 -4.38
CA TYR A 108 3.11 12.40 -3.08
C TYR A 108 4.13 11.84 -2.09
N LYS A 109 5.42 12.09 -2.31
CA LYS A 109 6.51 11.74 -1.38
C LYS A 109 6.55 10.24 -1.04
N CYS A 110 6.10 9.41 -1.96
CA CYS A 110 6.22 7.94 -1.92
C CYS A 110 7.55 7.46 -2.55
N GLN A 111 8.41 8.37 -2.99
CA GLN A 111 9.77 8.08 -3.42
C GLN A 111 10.74 9.20 -3.00
N GLY A 112 12.02 8.86 -2.90
CA GLY A 112 13.12 9.82 -2.80
C GLY A 112 13.61 10.28 -4.17
N ASP A 113 14.93 10.44 -4.30
CA ASP A 113 15.54 11.05 -5.48
C ASP A 113 15.65 10.12 -6.70
N SER A 114 15.29 8.84 -6.56
CA SER A 114 15.30 7.86 -7.64
C SER A 114 14.08 6.95 -7.62
N ASP A 115 13.78 6.34 -8.76
CA ASP A 115 12.65 5.41 -8.89
C ASP A 115 12.84 4.11 -8.07
N ASP A 116 14.06 3.77 -7.68
CA ASP A 116 14.33 2.63 -6.79
C ASP A 116 14.31 3.01 -5.30
N MET A 117 14.26 4.31 -4.96
CA MET A 117 14.13 4.78 -3.58
C MET A 117 12.66 4.98 -3.24
N GLN A 118 11.95 3.90 -2.93
CA GLN A 118 10.52 3.92 -2.63
C GLN A 118 10.23 4.01 -1.13
N TRP A 119 9.09 4.63 -0.78
CA TRP A 119 8.60 4.76 0.58
C TRP A 119 7.20 4.15 0.71
N PRO A 120 6.92 3.41 1.79
CA PRO A 120 5.58 2.92 2.04
C PRO A 120 4.75 4.11 2.51
N VAL A 121 3.65 4.43 1.82
CA VAL A 121 2.80 5.57 2.22
C VAL A 121 1.36 5.21 1.91
N MET A 122 0.46 5.41 2.89
CA MET A 122 -0.97 5.32 2.65
C MET A 122 -1.55 6.72 2.50
N HIS A 123 -2.24 6.95 1.40
CA HIS A 123 -2.95 8.21 1.15
C HIS A 123 -4.45 7.96 1.05
N VAL A 124 -5.24 8.95 1.47
CA VAL A 124 -6.69 9.02 1.29
C VAL A 124 -7.02 10.23 0.44
N PHE A 125 -7.79 10.00 -0.61
CA PHE A 125 -8.27 11.01 -1.53
C PHE A 125 -9.79 11.09 -1.52
N ARG A 126 -10.32 12.30 -1.69
CA ARG A 126 -11.76 12.56 -1.81
C ARG A 126 -12.07 13.15 -3.19
N LYS A 127 -13.04 12.58 -3.88
CA LYS A 127 -13.60 13.11 -5.13
C LYS A 127 -14.86 13.92 -4.85
N GLN A 128 -14.81 15.22 -5.10
CA GLN A 128 -15.95 16.13 -4.90
C GLN A 128 -16.06 17.08 -6.09
N ASP A 129 -17.26 17.21 -6.67
CA ASP A 129 -17.56 18.09 -7.81
C ASP A 129 -16.58 17.91 -8.99
N GLY A 130 -16.25 16.65 -9.30
CA GLY A 130 -15.32 16.29 -10.38
C GLY A 130 -13.84 16.59 -10.09
N LYS A 131 -13.50 17.04 -8.87
CA LYS A 131 -12.14 17.33 -8.43
C LYS A 131 -11.68 16.30 -7.41
N ILE A 132 -10.38 16.01 -7.40
CA ILE A 132 -9.73 15.13 -6.43
C ILE A 132 -8.96 15.99 -5.44
N PHE A 133 -9.20 15.74 -4.16
CA PHE A 133 -8.52 16.38 -3.04
C PHE A 133 -7.74 15.31 -2.27
N HIS A 134 -6.50 15.63 -1.92
CA HIS A 134 -5.76 14.85 -0.92
C HIS A 134 -6.34 15.19 0.45
N PHE A 135 -6.82 14.17 1.16
CA PHE A 135 -7.52 14.34 2.44
C PHE A 135 -6.60 13.99 3.62
N TRP A 136 -5.84 12.91 3.50
CA TRP A 136 -4.97 12.42 4.55
C TRP A 136 -3.82 11.59 3.96
N GLY A 137 -2.70 11.54 4.65
CA GLY A 137 -1.61 10.62 4.34
C GLY A 137 -0.84 10.25 5.60
N THR A 138 -0.12 9.13 5.56
CA THR A 138 0.85 8.81 6.62
C THR A 138 2.08 9.71 6.50
N GLU A 139 2.48 10.38 7.58
CA GLU A 139 3.52 11.42 7.55
C GLU A 139 4.83 11.03 8.25
N THR A 140 4.81 10.02 9.12
CA THR A 140 6.01 9.49 9.77
C THR A 140 6.51 8.26 9.00
N MET A 141 7.82 8.00 9.03
CA MET A 141 8.42 6.87 8.30
C MET A 141 8.56 5.59 9.15
N SER A 142 8.30 5.68 10.46
CA SER A 142 8.40 4.56 11.40
C SER A 142 7.01 4.16 11.90
N ASN A 143 6.63 2.90 11.68
CA ASN A 143 5.40 2.28 12.21
C ASN A 143 4.08 3.00 11.86
N HIS A 144 4.09 3.85 10.84
CA HIS A 144 2.96 4.72 10.48
C HIS A 144 1.76 3.99 9.85
N VAL A 145 1.96 2.74 9.44
CA VAL A 145 0.92 1.84 8.90
C VAL A 145 0.59 0.68 9.86
N ASP A 146 1.17 0.65 11.06
CA ASP A 146 0.93 -0.43 12.03
C ASP A 146 -0.54 -0.55 12.41
N THR A 147 -1.25 0.58 12.49
CA THR A 147 -2.68 0.62 12.84
C THR A 147 -3.57 -0.16 11.89
N VAL A 148 -3.13 -0.33 10.64
CA VAL A 148 -3.86 -1.09 9.61
C VAL A 148 -3.21 -2.44 9.31
N TRP A 149 -2.20 -2.84 10.09
CA TRP A 149 -1.47 -4.07 9.88
C TRP A 149 -2.05 -5.22 10.71
N VAL A 150 -2.94 -5.98 10.09
CA VAL A 150 -3.64 -7.11 10.74
C VAL A 150 -2.66 -8.10 11.38
N TYR A 151 -1.55 -8.42 10.70
CA TYR A 151 -0.55 -9.35 11.23
C TYR A 151 0.04 -8.87 12.57
N TRP A 152 0.51 -7.63 12.66
CA TRP A 152 1.04 -7.09 13.92
C TRP A 152 0.01 -6.99 15.02
N ASN A 153 -1.19 -6.53 14.68
CA ASN A 153 -2.29 -6.46 15.64
C ASN A 153 -2.62 -7.84 16.22
N LEU A 154 -2.47 -8.92 15.45
CA LEU A 154 -2.67 -10.29 15.95
C LEU A 154 -1.49 -10.81 16.77
N MET A 155 -0.25 -10.53 16.33
CA MET A 155 0.95 -10.97 17.06
C MET A 155 1.08 -10.31 18.43
N ASP A 156 0.57 -9.08 18.59
CA ASP A 156 0.51 -8.37 19.88
C ASP A 156 -0.30 -9.11 20.96
N PHE A 157 -1.18 -10.03 20.57
CA PHE A 157 -1.97 -10.87 21.49
C PHE A 157 -1.32 -12.22 21.81
N THR A 158 -0.21 -12.57 21.16
CA THR A 158 0.50 -13.83 21.43
C THR A 158 1.46 -13.67 22.60
N PRO A 159 1.71 -14.72 23.41
CA PRO A 159 2.70 -14.67 24.50
C PRO A 159 4.10 -14.24 24.02
N GLU A 160 4.47 -14.62 22.81
CA GLU A 160 5.74 -14.32 22.16
C GLU A 160 5.82 -12.87 21.64
N GLY A 161 4.68 -12.17 21.54
CA GLY A 161 4.60 -10.83 20.96
C GLY A 161 4.92 -10.79 19.47
N ARG A 162 5.34 -9.62 18.97
CA ARG A 162 5.79 -9.49 17.58
C ARG A 162 7.12 -10.24 17.38
N PRO A 163 7.24 -11.12 16.38
CA PRO A 163 8.49 -11.84 16.13
C PRO A 163 9.64 -10.89 15.78
N ASP A 164 10.84 -11.22 16.27
CA ASP A 164 12.07 -10.50 15.96
C ASP A 164 12.45 -10.70 14.49
N VAL A 165 12.19 -9.68 13.67
CA VAL A 165 12.50 -9.65 12.25
C VAL A 165 13.26 -8.37 11.93
N SER A 166 14.23 -8.47 11.01
CA SER A 166 15.10 -7.35 10.67
C SER A 166 14.38 -6.20 9.97
N THR A 167 13.21 -6.44 9.34
CA THR A 167 12.46 -5.39 8.64
C THR A 167 10.95 -5.69 8.57
N PRO A 168 10.09 -4.81 9.12
CA PRO A 168 10.46 -3.66 9.94
C PRO A 168 10.93 -4.16 11.32
N PRO A 169 11.99 -3.59 11.92
CA PRO A 169 12.38 -3.93 13.28
C PRO A 169 11.24 -3.56 14.24
N GLN A 170 10.81 -4.50 15.07
CA GLN A 170 9.74 -4.31 16.04
C GLN A 170 10.25 -4.64 17.44
N ASN A 171 10.38 -3.62 18.28
CA ASN A 171 10.74 -3.78 19.70
C ASN A 171 9.51 -3.63 20.61
N PHE A 172 8.30 -3.79 20.06
CA PHE A 172 7.07 -3.60 20.83
C PHE A 172 6.71 -4.88 21.58
N ARG A 173 6.65 -4.81 22.92
CA ARG A 173 6.08 -5.82 23.81
C ARG A 173 5.06 -5.11 24.71
N SER A 174 3.90 -5.72 24.92
CA SER A 174 2.87 -5.10 25.77
C SER A 174 3.27 -5.18 27.25
N GLU A 175 2.88 -4.20 28.06
CA GLU A 175 3.15 -4.18 29.51
C GLU A 175 2.61 -5.43 30.21
N PHE A 176 1.50 -5.99 29.73
CA PHE A 176 0.96 -7.26 30.24
C PHE A 176 1.95 -8.42 30.02
N LEU A 177 2.52 -8.55 28.83
CA LEU A 177 3.50 -9.59 28.52
C LEU A 177 4.79 -9.39 29.32
N GLU A 178 5.27 -8.15 29.43
CA GLU A 178 6.45 -7.82 30.25
C GLU A 178 6.27 -8.21 31.73
N LYS A 179 5.07 -8.05 32.28
CA LYS A 179 4.79 -8.37 33.69
C LYS A 179 4.50 -9.84 33.95
N HIS A 180 3.86 -10.54 33.02
CA HIS A 180 3.32 -11.87 33.25
C HIS A 180 4.09 -13.00 32.56
N TYR A 181 4.95 -12.67 31.59
CA TYR A 181 5.76 -13.63 30.84
C TYR A 181 7.19 -13.08 30.67
N PRO A 182 7.98 -12.91 31.74
CA PRO A 182 9.39 -12.50 31.62
C PRO A 182 10.23 -13.63 30.99
N ASP A 183 11.27 -13.27 30.25
CA ASP A 183 12.18 -14.19 29.55
C ASP A 183 12.96 -15.12 30.50
#